data_AF-A0A7K0W4S7-F1
#
_entry.id   AF-A0A7K0W4S7-F1
#
_cell.length_a   1.000
_cell.length_b   1.000
_cell.length_c   1.000
_cell.angle_alpha   90.00
_cell.angle_beta   90.00
_cell.angle_gamma   90.00
#
_symmetry.space_group_name_H-M   'P 1'
#
loop_
_entity.id
_entity.type
_entity.pdbx_description
1 polymer ?
#
loop_
_entity_poly.entity_id
_entity_poly.type
_entity_poly.pdbx_seq_one_letter_code
_entity_poly.pdbx_strand_id
1 'polypeptide(L)' 'KLERVLTNDPGMGVIRHADAGYEGALSTAREKHVHLPMLDTE' A
#
# COMPACT_ATOMS: atom_id res chain seq x y z
N LYS A 1 -3.67 18.49 7.34
CA LYS A 1 -2.79 17.68 8.24
C LYS A 1 -3.38 16.29 8.49
N LEU A 2 -4.64 16.18 8.93
CA LEU A 2 -5.29 14.89 9.22
C LEU A 2 -5.43 13.97 8.01
N GLU A 3 -5.86 14.50 6.86
CA GLU A 3 -5.99 13.73 5.61
C GLU A 3 -4.73 12.90 5.30
N ARG A 4 -3.56 13.55 5.27
CA ARG A 4 -2.28 12.86 5.04
C ARG A 4 -2.01 11.76 6.08
N VAL A 5 -2.36 11.98 7.34
CA VAL A 5 -2.15 10.98 8.41
C VAL A 5 -3.07 9.79 8.19
N LEU A 6 -4.35 10.06 7.90
CA LEU A 6 -5.36 9.03 7.66
C LEU A 6 -5.20 8.29 6.33
N THR A 7 -4.36 8.79 5.42
CA THR A 7 -3.97 8.06 4.21
C THR A 7 -2.66 7.29 4.42
N ASN A 8 -1.63 7.92 4.98
CA ASN A 8 -0.30 7.33 5.05
C ASN A 8 -0.18 6.25 6.13
N ASP A 9 -0.82 6.42 7.28
CA ASP A 9 -0.75 5.47 8.39
C ASP A 9 -1.34 4.10 8.02
N PRO A 10 -2.59 4.00 7.52
CA PRO A 10 -3.11 2.73 7.01
C PRO A 10 -2.38 2.26 5.75
N GLY A 11 -1.92 3.17 4.88
CA GLY A 11 -1.11 2.84 3.71
C GLY A 11 0.14 2.05 4.08
N MET A 12 0.81 2.39 5.18
CA MET A 12 1.97 1.66 5.69
C MET A 12 1.63 0.20 6.07
N GLY A 13 0.43 -0.03 6.61
CA GLY A 13 -0.07 -1.37 6.88
C GLY A 13 -0.20 -2.20 5.60
N VAL A 14 -0.79 -1.62 4.54
CA VAL A 14 -0.91 -2.28 3.24
C VAL A 14 0.46 -2.60 2.65
N ILE A 15 1.39 -1.63 2.68
CA ILE A 15 2.76 -1.81 2.19
C ILE A 15 3.43 -2.99 2.87
N ARG A 16 3.38 -3.06 4.20
CA ARG A 16 4.02 -4.12 4.99
C ARG A 16 3.46 -5.51 4.67
N HIS A 17 2.15 -5.64 4.48
CA HIS A 17 1.54 -6.94 4.14
C HIS A 17 1.80 -7.32 2.69
N ALA A 18 1.84 -6.35 1.77
CA ALA A 18 2.20 -6.59 0.37
C ALA A 18 3.64 -7.09 0.24
N ASP A 19 4.59 -6.47 0.97
CA ASP A 19 6.00 -6.90 1.05
C ASP A 19 6.15 -8.32 1.59
N ALA A 20 5.30 -8.72 2.55
CA ALA A 20 5.26 -10.08 3.07
C ALA A 20 4.57 -11.11 2.14
N GLY A 21 4.06 -10.69 0.97
CA GLY A 21 3.46 -11.56 -0.03
C GLY A 21 1.98 -11.89 0.19
N TYR A 22 1.26 -11.13 1.03
CA TYR A 22 -0.18 -11.34 1.20
C TYR A 22 -0.95 -10.88 -0.04
N GLU A 23 -1.62 -11.81 -0.72
CA GLU A 23 -2.36 -11.52 -1.96
C GLU A 23 -3.43 -10.42 -1.78
N GLY A 24 -4.17 -10.44 -0.67
CA GLY A 24 -5.16 -9.40 -0.37
C GLY A 24 -4.58 -8.01 -0.18
N ALA A 25 -3.32 -7.91 0.28
CA ALA A 25 -2.64 -6.63 0.38
C ALA A 25 -2.14 -6.14 -0.98
N LEU A 26 -1.68 -7.06 -1.84
CA LEU A 26 -1.33 -6.77 -3.24
C LEU A 26 -2.55 -6.27 -4.02
N SER A 27 -3.73 -6.88 -3.85
CA SER A 27 -4.97 -6.39 -4.48
C SER A 27 -5.37 -5.02 -3.94
N THR A 28 -5.33 -4.83 -2.62
CA THR A 28 -5.65 -3.55 -1.98
C THR A 28 -4.71 -2.44 -2.46
N ALA A 29 -3.41 -2.72 -2.58
CA ALA A 29 -2.43 -1.75 -3.08
C ALA A 29 -2.74 -1.30 -4.51
N ARG A 30 -3.11 -2.23 -5.40
CA ARG A 30 -3.53 -1.92 -6.78
C ARG A 30 -4.82 -1.11 -6.83
N GLU A 31 -5.85 -1.52 -6.08
CA GLU A 31 -7.16 -0.86 -6.05
C GLU A 31 -7.12 0.55 -5.48
N LYS A 32 -6.23 0.79 -4.50
CA LYS A 32 -6.08 2.07 -3.82
C LYS A 32 -4.91 2.91 -4.32
N HIS A 33 -4.22 2.47 -5.37
CA HIS A 33 -3.05 3.13 -5.94
C HIS A 33 -1.98 3.44 -4.88
N VAL A 34 -1.75 2.49 -3.96
CA VAL A 34 -0.65 2.58 -2.99
C VAL A 34 0.65 2.35 -3.76
N HIS A 35 1.54 3.33 -3.71
CA HIS A 35 2.83 3.25 -4.39
C HIS A 35 3.72 2.18 -3.73
N LEU A 36 4.14 1.19 -4.52
CA LEU A 36 4.99 0.07 -4.09
C LEU A 36 6.20 -0.02 -5.03
N PRO A 37 7.32 0.68 -4.73
CA PRO A 37 8.47 0.77 -5.64
C PRO A 37 9.05 -0.57 -6.11
N MET A 38 8.91 -1.63 -5.32
CA MET A 38 9.41 -2.97 -5.66
C MET A 38 8.48 -3.74 -6.61
N LEU A 39 7.24 -3.28 -6.80
CA LEU A 39 6.23 -3.90 -7.66
C LEU A 39 5.83 -3.01 -8.85
N ASP A 40 5.95 -1.68 -8.68
CA ASP A 40 5.70 -0.70 -9.73
C ASP A 40 6.83 -0.81 -10.77
N THR A 41 6.55 -1.52 -11.86
CA THR A 41 7.45 -1.58 -13.03
C THR A 41 6.90 -0.62 -14.07
N GLU A 42 7.34 0.64 -13.98
CA GLU A 42 7.02 1.80 -14.85
C GLU A 42 5.58 2.36 -14.80
#